data_AF-A0A2S2NH82-F1
#
_entry.id   AF-A0A2S2NH82-F1
#
_cell.length_a   1.000
_cell.length_b   1.000
_cell.length_c   1.000
_cell.angle_alpha   90.00
_cell.angle_beta   90.00
_cell.angle_gamma   90.00
#
_symmetry.space_group_name_H-M   'P 1'
#
loop_
_entity.id
_entity.type
_entity.pdbx_description
1 polymer ?
#
loop_
_entity_poly.entity_id
_entity_poly.type
_entity_poly.pdbx_seq_one_letter_code
_entity_poly.pdbx_strand_id
1 'polypeptide(L)'
;QKLGNILRMREKRKQYDGQDQLLLSSSKLQKINKIRNQNKGLKRKIVRTKQKISKLRSELDNVKGRMATYCEQNIEEKLCNVNGINDSQKTLIKECFKASKIVKPKNRRYSDNWLMLCLLFNIRSPGAYKYLRDSQLLPLPHPKTVRQLLSSIKTTCGFDEEFLLLLAK
;
A
#
# COMPACT_ATOMS: atom_id res chain seq x y z
N GLN A 1 13.02 28.73 -50.79
CA GLN A 1 13.44 30.13 -50.52
C GLN A 1 12.91 30.71 -49.19
N LYS A 2 11.66 30.45 -48.75
CA LYS A 2 11.10 31.01 -47.49
C LYS A 2 11.80 30.58 -46.19
N LEU A 3 12.20 29.31 -46.06
CA LEU A 3 12.78 28.80 -44.80
C LEU A 3 14.16 29.40 -44.48
N GLY A 4 15.00 29.58 -45.52
CA GLY A 4 16.33 30.17 -45.38
C GLY A 4 16.29 31.63 -44.92
N ASN A 5 15.29 32.40 -45.38
CA ASN A 5 15.07 33.77 -44.93
C ASN A 5 14.64 33.84 -43.45
N ILE A 6 13.82 32.89 -42.99
CA ILE A 6 13.37 32.82 -41.60
C ILE A 6 14.53 32.50 -40.65
N LEU A 7 15.41 31.58 -41.05
CA LEU A 7 16.59 31.19 -40.26
C LEU A 7 17.63 32.31 -40.20
N ARG A 8 17.93 32.97 -41.34
CA ARG A 8 18.81 34.17 -41.38
C ARG A 8 18.31 35.30 -40.49
N MET A 9 16.99 35.56 -40.51
CA MET A 9 16.39 36.59 -39.66
C MET A 9 16.42 36.21 -38.18
N ARG A 10 16.48 34.93 -37.84
CA ARG A 10 16.59 34.43 -36.47
C ARG A 10 18.02 34.51 -35.94
N GLU A 11 19.01 34.30 -36.79
CA GLU A 11 20.44 34.48 -36.47
C GLU A 11 20.81 35.96 -36.32
N LYS A 12 20.33 36.84 -37.21
CA LYS A 12 20.48 38.30 -37.03
C LYS A 12 19.85 38.80 -35.72
N ARG A 13 18.71 38.22 -35.31
CA ARG A 13 18.03 38.52 -34.04
C ARG A 13 18.73 37.96 -32.80
N LYS A 14 19.67 37.01 -32.95
CA LYS A 14 20.53 36.53 -31.84
C LYS A 14 21.77 37.40 -31.65
N GLN A 15 22.22 38.13 -32.69
CA GLN A 15 23.41 38.99 -32.63
C GLN A 15 23.15 40.36 -31.99
N TYR A 16 21.90 40.85 -32.02
CA TYR A 16 21.48 41.99 -31.24
C TYR A 16 20.93 41.48 -29.91
N ASP A 17 21.59 41.77 -28.80
CA ASP A 17 21.15 41.48 -27.42
C ASP A 17 19.94 42.34 -26.98
N GLY A 18 19.12 42.76 -27.95
CA GLY A 18 17.90 43.52 -27.75
C GLY A 18 16.75 42.55 -27.57
N GLN A 19 16.09 42.61 -26.41
CA GLN A 19 14.75 42.05 -26.28
C GLN A 19 13.84 42.69 -27.34
N ASP A 20 13.63 42.01 -28.46
CA ASP A 20 12.59 42.36 -29.43
C ASP A 20 11.23 42.26 -28.74
N GLN A 21 10.81 43.32 -28.06
CA GLN A 21 9.44 43.46 -27.59
C GLN A 21 8.57 43.64 -28.83
N LEU A 22 7.95 42.56 -29.29
CA LEU A 22 6.86 42.64 -30.26
C LEU A 22 5.84 43.67 -29.74
N LEU A 23 5.71 44.81 -30.43
CA LEU A 23 4.73 45.84 -30.12
C LEU A 23 3.33 45.26 -30.35
N LEU A 24 2.76 44.70 -29.29
CA LEU A 24 1.46 44.07 -29.28
C LEU A 24 0.45 45.05 -28.68
N SER A 25 -0.76 45.11 -29.25
CA SER A 25 -1.84 45.90 -28.64
C SER A 25 -2.17 45.40 -27.23
N SER A 26 -2.66 46.29 -26.36
CA SER A 26 -2.91 45.97 -24.94
C SER A 26 -3.76 44.71 -24.75
N SER A 27 -4.77 44.52 -25.60
CA SER A 27 -5.65 43.33 -25.60
C SER A 27 -4.89 42.02 -25.89
N LYS A 28 -3.92 42.03 -26.81
CA LYS A 28 -3.10 40.86 -27.15
C LYS A 28 -2.06 40.59 -26.06
N LEU A 29 -1.48 41.63 -25.47
CA LEU A 29 -0.59 41.50 -24.31
C LEU A 29 -1.29 40.89 -23.10
N GLN A 30 -2.52 41.30 -22.80
CA GLN A 30 -3.32 40.72 -21.71
C GLN A 30 -3.55 39.21 -21.90
N LYS A 31 -3.92 38.78 -23.13
CA LYS A 31 -4.10 37.35 -23.45
C LYS A 31 -2.80 36.56 -23.28
N ILE A 32 -1.67 37.09 -23.78
CA ILE A 32 -0.36 36.45 -23.65
C ILE A 32 0.05 36.35 -22.17
N ASN A 33 -0.13 37.42 -21.39
CA ASN A 33 0.21 37.43 -19.97
C ASN A 33 -0.67 36.45 -19.16
N LYS A 34 -1.95 36.29 -19.53
CA LYS A 34 -2.83 35.27 -18.95
C LYS A 34 -2.27 33.86 -19.18
N ILE A 35 -1.88 33.54 -20.42
CA ILE A 35 -1.27 32.24 -20.76
C ILE A 35 0.07 32.05 -20.04
N ARG A 36 0.93 33.08 -19.99
CA ARG A 36 2.20 33.02 -19.25
C ARG A 36 1.99 32.74 -17.77
N ASN A 37 1.01 33.40 -17.14
CA ASN A 37 0.71 33.22 -15.72
C ASN A 37 0.14 31.83 -15.44
N GLN A 38 -0.74 31.32 -16.31
CA GLN A 38 -1.22 29.94 -16.25
C GLN A 38 -0.07 28.95 -16.36
N ASN A 39 0.82 29.11 -17.35
CA ASN A 39 1.99 28.26 -17.53
C ASN A 39 2.96 28.33 -16.35
N LYS A 40 3.18 29.51 -15.75
CA LYS A 40 3.96 29.65 -14.51
C LYS A 40 3.31 28.87 -13.36
N GLY A 41 1.98 28.96 -13.22
CA GLY A 41 1.22 28.20 -12.23
C GLY A 41 1.34 26.69 -12.41
N LEU A 42 1.19 26.20 -13.65
CA LEU A 42 1.34 24.79 -14.00
C LEU A 42 2.77 24.29 -13.73
N LYS A 43 3.79 25.04 -14.13
CA LYS A 43 5.20 24.70 -13.84
C LYS A 43 5.44 24.58 -12.33
N ARG A 44 4.93 25.51 -11.52
CA ARG A 44 5.04 25.43 -10.05
C ARG A 44 4.33 24.19 -9.49
N LYS A 45 3.14 23.85 -9.98
CA LYS A 45 2.42 22.64 -9.58
C LYS A 45 3.25 21.38 -9.89
N ILE A 46 3.82 21.28 -11.08
CA ILE A 46 4.68 20.16 -11.49
C ILE A 46 5.90 20.03 -10.58
N VAL A 47 6.56 21.14 -10.24
CA VAL A 47 7.72 21.11 -9.33
C VAL A 47 7.30 20.60 -7.95
N ARG A 48 6.19 21.12 -7.40
CA ARG A 48 5.67 20.69 -6.09
C ARG A 48 5.28 19.22 -6.07
N THR A 49 4.60 18.73 -7.10
CA THR A 49 4.22 17.31 -7.18
C THR A 49 5.44 16.42 -7.31
N LYS A 50 6.44 16.81 -8.11
CA LYS A 50 7.73 16.08 -8.21
C LYS A 50 8.46 16.01 -6.86
N GLN A 51 8.52 17.12 -6.12
CA GLN A 51 9.11 17.14 -4.77
C GLN A 51 8.33 16.26 -3.79
N LYS A 52 7.00 16.26 -3.86
CA LYS A 52 6.18 15.37 -3.02
C LYS A 52 6.43 13.90 -3.36
N ILE A 53 6.56 13.56 -4.65
CA ILE A 53 6.89 12.20 -5.10
C ILE A 53 8.28 11.80 -4.60
N SER A 54 9.29 12.66 -4.70
CA SER A 54 10.64 12.32 -4.22
C SER A 54 10.66 12.11 -2.70
N LYS A 55 9.95 12.95 -1.95
CA LYS A 55 9.81 12.80 -0.50
C LYS A 55 9.14 11.47 -0.14
N LEU A 56 8.00 11.17 -0.74
CA LEU A 56 7.28 9.91 -0.50
C LEU A 56 8.12 8.68 -0.87
N ARG A 57 8.89 8.74 -1.96
CA ARG A 57 9.83 7.67 -2.33
C ARG A 57 10.90 7.46 -1.27
N SER A 58 11.53 8.55 -0.80
CA SER A 58 12.54 8.45 0.27
C SER A 58 11.97 7.91 1.59
N GLU A 59 10.76 8.32 1.97
CA GLU A 59 10.08 7.80 3.16
C GLU A 59 9.78 6.30 3.01
N LEU A 60 9.33 5.89 1.82
CA LEU A 60 9.04 4.50 1.50
C LEU A 60 10.30 3.63 1.53
N ASP A 61 11.42 4.13 0.99
CA ASP A 61 12.71 3.42 1.02
C ASP A 61 13.25 3.32 2.45
N ASN A 62 13.10 4.37 3.27
CA ASN A 62 13.42 4.33 4.70
C ASN A 62 12.57 3.30 5.45
N VAL A 63 11.27 3.21 5.16
CA VAL A 63 10.38 2.19 5.75
C VAL A 63 10.80 0.79 5.30
N LYS A 64 11.12 0.59 4.02
CA LYS A 64 11.61 -0.69 3.51
C LYS A 64 12.93 -1.12 4.15
N GLY A 65 13.88 -0.20 4.29
CA GLY A 65 15.15 -0.46 4.96
C GLY A 65 14.93 -0.88 6.41
N ARG A 66 14.06 -0.16 7.15
CA ARG A 66 13.66 -0.56 8.50
C ARG A 66 12.94 -1.91 8.54
N MET A 67 12.12 -2.24 7.55
CA MET A 67 11.39 -3.51 7.49
C MET A 67 12.34 -4.69 7.21
N ALA A 68 13.38 -4.48 6.40
CA ALA A 68 14.37 -5.50 6.07
C ALA A 68 15.19 -5.97 7.29
N THR A 69 15.37 -5.13 8.31
CA THR A 69 16.08 -5.51 9.54
C THR A 69 15.27 -6.41 10.46
N TYR A 70 13.96 -6.58 10.24
CA TYR A 70 13.12 -7.47 11.03
C TYR A 70 13.22 -8.92 10.54
N CYS A 71 14.07 -9.70 11.21
CA CYS A 71 14.06 -11.17 11.15
C CYS A 71 12.95 -11.76 12.05
N GLU A 72 12.54 -13.01 11.80
CA GLU A 72 11.53 -13.70 12.61
C GLU A 72 11.92 -13.77 14.10
N GLN A 73 13.17 -14.08 14.41
CA GLN A 73 13.69 -14.15 15.79
C GLN A 73 13.56 -12.82 16.54
N ASN A 74 13.93 -11.71 15.89
CA ASN A 74 13.82 -10.36 16.45
C ASN A 74 12.36 -9.96 16.73
N ILE A 75 11.40 -10.45 15.92
CA ILE A 75 9.97 -10.21 16.15
C ILE A 75 9.50 -10.98 17.39
N GLU A 76 9.91 -12.23 17.55
CA GLU A 76 9.51 -13.04 18.71
C GLU A 76 10.05 -12.48 20.02
N GLU A 77 11.32 -12.11 20.06
CA GLU A 77 11.94 -11.45 21.21
C GLU A 77 11.22 -10.15 21.58
N LYS A 78 10.93 -9.30 20.59
CA LYS A 78 10.16 -8.06 20.82
C LYS A 78 8.75 -8.35 21.32
N LEU A 79 8.08 -9.38 20.83
CA LEU A 79 6.75 -9.76 21.28
C LEU A 79 6.74 -10.34 22.71
N CYS A 80 7.81 -11.02 23.12
CA CYS A 80 7.98 -11.50 24.49
C CYS A 80 8.24 -10.36 25.48
N ASN A 81 8.94 -9.31 25.03
CA ASN A 81 9.29 -8.16 25.87
C ASN A 81 8.14 -7.14 26.05
N VAL A 82 7.08 -7.23 25.25
CA VAL A 82 5.93 -6.31 25.36
C VAL A 82 4.92 -6.86 26.35
N ASN A 83 4.83 -6.21 27.51
CA ASN A 83 3.83 -6.52 28.53
C ASN A 83 2.42 -6.13 28.05
N GLY A 84 1.43 -6.99 28.29
CA GLY A 84 0.01 -6.72 28.03
C GLY A 84 -0.55 -7.26 26.71
N ILE A 85 0.25 -7.92 25.88
CA ILE A 85 -0.23 -8.58 24.66
C ILE A 85 -0.54 -10.05 24.94
N ASN A 86 -1.77 -10.48 24.66
CA ASN A 86 -2.18 -11.88 24.79
C ASN A 86 -1.67 -12.73 23.61
N ASP A 87 -1.71 -14.05 23.76
CA ASP A 87 -1.13 -14.95 22.74
C ASP A 87 -1.89 -14.92 21.40
N SER A 88 -3.19 -14.62 21.42
CA SER A 88 -3.98 -14.43 20.20
C SER A 88 -3.52 -13.20 19.41
N GLN A 89 -3.24 -12.09 20.10
CA GLN A 89 -2.70 -10.87 19.52
C GLN A 89 -1.26 -11.09 19.02
N LYS A 90 -0.42 -11.83 19.77
CA LYS A 90 0.92 -12.20 19.31
C LYS A 90 0.85 -13.01 18.01
N THR A 91 -0.06 -13.98 17.94
CA THR A 91 -0.27 -14.81 16.75
C THR A 91 -0.73 -13.96 15.56
N LEU A 92 -1.70 -13.07 15.76
CA LEU A 92 -2.14 -12.11 14.76
C LEU A 92 -0.98 -11.27 14.21
N ILE A 93 -0.16 -10.70 15.10
CA ILE A 93 0.98 -9.87 14.70
C ILE A 93 1.98 -10.69 13.89
N LYS A 94 2.34 -11.90 14.36
CA LYS A 94 3.23 -12.81 13.62
C LYS A 94 2.70 -13.11 12.22
N GLU A 95 1.40 -13.36 12.08
CA GLU A 95 0.76 -13.63 10.78
C GLU A 95 0.74 -12.40 9.86
N CYS A 96 0.56 -11.18 10.39
CA CYS A 96 0.70 -9.95 9.61
C CYS A 96 2.11 -9.78 9.04
N PHE A 97 3.14 -10.04 9.85
CA PHE A 97 4.52 -9.99 9.39
C PHE A 97 4.81 -11.08 8.35
N LYS A 98 4.41 -12.34 8.59
CA LYS A 98 4.53 -13.42 7.60
C LYS A 98 3.82 -13.08 6.29
N ALA A 99 2.62 -12.52 6.39
CA ALA A 99 1.83 -12.11 5.24
C ALA A 99 2.51 -11.04 4.39
N SER A 100 3.18 -10.07 5.03
CA SER A 100 3.90 -8.98 4.35
C SER A 100 5.13 -9.45 3.58
N LYS A 101 5.78 -10.53 4.02
CA LYS A 101 6.97 -11.11 3.36
C LYS A 101 6.63 -11.91 2.09
N ILE A 102 5.37 -12.34 1.95
CA ILE A 102 4.94 -13.21 0.85
C ILE A 102 4.63 -12.38 -0.40
N VAL A 103 5.34 -12.65 -1.50
CA VAL A 103 5.11 -12.01 -2.81
C VAL A 103 3.80 -12.48 -3.46
N LYS A 104 3.44 -13.76 -3.30
CA LYS A 104 2.24 -14.37 -3.92
C LYS A 104 1.21 -14.73 -2.84
N PRO A 105 0.15 -13.93 -2.64
CA PRO A 105 -0.78 -14.12 -1.52
C PRO A 105 -1.62 -15.41 -1.61
N LYS A 106 -1.74 -16.02 -2.80
CA LYS A 106 -2.60 -17.20 -3.03
C LYS A 106 -2.09 -18.50 -2.40
N ASN A 107 -0.80 -18.61 -2.07
CA ASN A 107 -0.20 -19.84 -1.52
C ASN A 107 0.32 -19.64 -0.09
N ARG A 108 -0.37 -18.80 0.70
CA ARG A 108 0.00 -18.54 2.08
C ARG A 108 -0.40 -19.73 2.96
N ARG A 109 0.55 -20.26 3.72
CA ARG A 109 0.29 -21.20 4.81
C ARG A 109 0.01 -20.40 6.09
N TYR A 110 -0.99 -20.85 6.83
CA TYR A 110 -1.40 -20.26 8.09
C TYR A 110 -1.05 -21.21 9.23
N SER A 111 -0.71 -20.68 10.39
CA SER A 111 -0.59 -21.50 11.61
C SER A 111 -1.95 -22.00 12.08
N ASP A 112 -1.97 -23.16 12.74
CA ASP A 112 -3.21 -23.78 13.23
C ASP A 112 -3.94 -22.88 14.24
N ASN A 113 -3.18 -22.23 15.13
CA ASN A 113 -3.73 -21.24 16.08
C ASN A 113 -4.43 -20.08 15.36
N TRP A 114 -3.86 -19.60 14.24
CA TRP A 114 -4.48 -18.55 13.45
C TRP A 114 -5.73 -19.03 12.72
N LEU A 115 -5.70 -20.24 12.17
CA LEU A 115 -6.87 -20.86 11.54
C LEU A 115 -8.02 -21.02 12.53
N MET A 116 -7.73 -21.44 13.77
CA MET A 116 -8.71 -21.54 14.85
C MET A 116 -9.32 -20.16 15.18
N LEU A 117 -8.50 -19.12 15.33
CA LEU A 117 -8.98 -17.75 15.56
C LEU A 117 -9.84 -17.24 14.39
N CYS A 118 -9.43 -17.51 13.16
CA CYS A 118 -10.20 -17.17 11.97
C CYS A 118 -11.55 -17.88 11.92
N LEU A 119 -11.57 -19.15 12.35
CA LEU A 119 -12.78 -19.94 12.43
C LEU A 119 -13.76 -19.36 13.45
N LEU A 120 -13.30 -19.13 14.68
CA LEU A 120 -14.10 -18.50 15.75
C LEU A 120 -14.65 -17.14 15.31
N PHE A 121 -13.82 -16.33 14.64
CA PHE A 121 -14.24 -15.02 14.16
C PHE A 121 -15.31 -15.11 13.06
N ASN A 122 -15.16 -16.04 12.11
CA ASN A 122 -16.16 -16.26 11.07
C ASN A 122 -17.48 -16.82 11.60
N ILE A 123 -17.46 -17.64 12.66
CA ILE A 123 -18.67 -18.10 13.37
C ILE A 123 -19.36 -16.91 14.06
N ARG A 124 -18.59 -16.07 14.75
CA ARG A 124 -19.11 -14.93 15.51
C ARG A 124 -19.69 -13.83 14.63
N SER A 125 -19.01 -13.50 13.52
CA SER A 125 -19.41 -12.44 12.59
C SER A 125 -18.85 -12.67 11.18
N PRO A 126 -19.55 -13.42 10.32
CA PRO A 126 -19.08 -13.68 8.95
C PRO A 126 -19.04 -12.41 8.09
N GLY A 127 -19.91 -11.43 8.36
CA GLY A 127 -19.93 -10.14 7.66
C GLY A 127 -18.67 -9.31 7.95
N ALA A 128 -18.29 -9.17 9.22
CA ALA A 128 -17.07 -8.47 9.60
C ALA A 128 -15.82 -9.20 9.10
N TYR A 129 -15.82 -10.54 9.16
CA TYR A 129 -14.75 -11.36 8.60
C TYR A 129 -14.53 -11.06 7.11
N LYS A 130 -15.61 -11.08 6.32
CA LYS A 130 -15.55 -10.79 4.88
C LYS A 130 -15.05 -9.36 4.63
N TYR A 131 -15.56 -8.37 5.36
CA TYR A 131 -15.15 -6.99 5.22
C TYR A 131 -13.64 -6.78 5.50
N LEU A 132 -13.12 -7.31 6.60
CA LEU A 132 -11.71 -7.18 6.97
C LEU A 132 -10.77 -7.89 5.99
N ARG A 133 -11.24 -8.98 5.39
CA ARG A 133 -10.51 -9.70 4.34
C ARG A 133 -10.51 -8.90 3.04
N ASP A 134 -11.68 -8.44 2.59
CA ASP A 134 -11.85 -7.77 1.29
C ASP A 134 -11.15 -6.40 1.28
N SER A 135 -11.12 -5.71 2.42
CA SER A 135 -10.31 -4.50 2.64
C SER A 135 -8.80 -4.76 2.78
N GLN A 136 -8.36 -6.02 2.77
CA GLN A 136 -6.96 -6.44 2.94
C GLN A 136 -6.30 -5.93 4.23
N LEU A 137 -7.09 -5.61 5.26
CA LEU A 137 -6.60 -5.13 6.55
C LEU A 137 -5.93 -6.24 7.35
N LEU A 138 -6.44 -7.48 7.24
CA LEU A 138 -5.92 -8.64 7.95
C LEU A 138 -5.61 -9.79 6.99
N PRO A 139 -4.58 -10.61 7.29
CA PRO A 139 -4.23 -11.78 6.49
C PRO A 139 -5.17 -12.95 6.75
N LEU A 140 -6.45 -12.80 6.39
CA LEU A 140 -7.47 -13.81 6.64
C LEU A 140 -7.53 -14.83 5.49
N PRO A 141 -7.72 -16.14 5.78
CA PRO A 141 -8.00 -17.14 4.76
C PRO A 141 -9.33 -16.86 4.05
N HIS A 142 -9.55 -17.53 2.92
CA HIS A 142 -10.83 -17.41 2.24
C HIS A 142 -11.93 -18.07 3.09
N PRO A 143 -13.17 -17.53 3.18
CA PRO A 143 -14.25 -18.15 3.95
C PRO A 143 -14.52 -19.61 3.54
N LYS A 144 -14.32 -19.94 2.27
CA LYS A 144 -14.36 -21.33 1.77
C LYS A 144 -13.35 -22.24 2.48
N THR A 145 -12.12 -21.77 2.70
CA THR A 145 -11.09 -22.52 3.43
C THR A 145 -11.51 -22.74 4.89
N VAL A 146 -12.07 -21.71 5.53
CA VAL A 146 -12.60 -21.83 6.91
C VAL A 146 -13.73 -22.85 6.99
N ARG A 147 -14.65 -22.85 6.01
CA ARG A 147 -15.72 -23.85 5.92
C ARG A 147 -15.20 -25.26 5.66
N GLN A 148 -14.19 -25.40 4.80
CA GLN A 148 -13.55 -26.70 4.54
C GLN A 148 -12.91 -27.27 5.80
N LEU A 149 -12.28 -26.42 6.62
CA LEU A 149 -11.76 -26.84 7.92
C LEU A 149 -12.86 -27.39 8.82
N LEU A 150 -14.02 -26.71 8.91
CA LEU A 150 -15.18 -27.24 9.64
C LEU A 150 -15.64 -28.59 9.10
N SER A 151 -15.73 -28.73 7.77
CA SER A 151 -16.16 -29.98 7.14
C SER A 151 -15.15 -31.13 7.33
N SER A 152 -13.89 -30.83 7.61
CA SER A 152 -12.86 -31.85 7.88
C SER A 152 -12.94 -32.43 9.29
N ILE A 153 -13.64 -31.75 10.20
CA ILE A 153 -13.88 -32.26 11.55
C ILE A 153 -14.92 -33.37 11.42
N LYS A 154 -14.49 -34.62 11.62
CA LYS A 154 -15.37 -35.80 11.60
C LYS A 154 -16.27 -35.73 12.83
N THR A 155 -17.48 -35.20 12.65
CA THR A 155 -18.52 -35.27 13.67
C THR A 155 -19.38 -36.48 13.36
N THR A 156 -19.34 -37.48 14.24
CA THR A 156 -20.30 -38.59 14.21
C THR A 156 -21.60 -38.14 14.85
N CYS A 157 -22.72 -38.73 14.43
CA CYS A 157 -23.99 -38.55 15.13
C CYS A 157 -23.91 -39.30 16.47
N GLY A 158 -24.06 -38.58 17.58
CA GLY A 158 -23.97 -39.15 18.93
C GLY A 158 -23.02 -38.36 19.82
N PHE A 159 -22.56 -39.00 20.90
CA PHE A 159 -21.57 -38.43 21.80
C PHE A 159 -20.17 -38.62 21.23
N ASP A 160 -19.37 -37.56 21.27
CA ASP A 160 -17.95 -37.61 20.91
C ASP A 160 -17.14 -37.88 22.19
N GLU A 161 -16.72 -39.15 22.35
CA GLU A 161 -15.93 -39.59 23.50
C GLU A 161 -14.56 -38.87 23.58
N GLU A 162 -13.93 -38.59 22.42
CA GLU A 162 -12.65 -37.87 22.38
C GLU A 162 -12.82 -36.43 22.87
N PHE A 163 -13.92 -35.78 22.48
CA PHE A 163 -14.26 -34.45 22.98
C PHE A 163 -14.49 -34.43 24.50
N LEU A 164 -15.15 -35.45 25.05
CA LEU A 164 -15.36 -35.55 26.49
C LEU A 164 -14.06 -35.83 27.25
N LEU A 165 -13.16 -36.66 26.71
CA LEU A 165 -11.82 -36.86 27.27
C LEU A 165 -11.02 -35.56 27.30
N LEU A 166 -11.17 -34.69 26.30
CA LEU A 166 -10.56 -33.36 26.26
C LEU A 166 -11.09 -32.41 27.34
N LEU A 167 -12.36 -32.57 27.74
CA LEU A 167 -13.01 -31.77 28.78
C LEU A 167 -12.86 -32.37 30.19
N ALA A 168 -12.57 -33.67 30.28
CA ALA A 168 -12.27 -34.36 31.53
C ALA A 168 -10.91 -33.89 32.05
N LYS A 169 -10.92 -32.75 32.74
CA LYS A 169 -9.78 -32.14 33.40
C LYS A 169 -10.07 -31.91 34.86
#